data_AF-A0A198FEI2-F1
#
_entry.id   AF-A0A198FEI2-F1
#
_cell.length_a   1.000
_cell.length_b   1.000
_cell.length_c   1.000
_cell.angle_alpha   90.00
_cell.angle_beta   90.00
_cell.angle_gamma   90.00
#
_symmetry.space_group_name_H-M   'P 1'
#
loop_
_entity.id
_entity.type
_entity.pdbx_description
1 polymer ?
#
loop_
_entity_poly.entity_id
_entity_poly.type
_entity_poly.pdbx_seq_one_letter_code
_entity_poly.pdbx_strand_id
1 'polypeptide(L)'
;MITKNFKVNSLANSYATAIYHDVTTRNGGDWFSMKVGNKAIEVAVTDGVKGIRMLVDSYLLEALKQTYPLWEAVAISLIEQCVINGYITGYGREVWQGMINDMGNTLADKGAFQ
;
A
#
# COMPACT_ATOMS: atom_id res chain seq x y z
N MET A 1 -2.00 -12.26 5.00
CA MET A 1 -0.74 -12.89 4.54
C MET A 1 -1.03 -13.71 3.31
N ILE A 2 -0.53 -13.24 2.16
CA ILE A 2 -0.71 -13.84 0.83
C ILE A 2 0.28 -14.96 0.49
N THR A 3 1.40 -15.05 1.22
CA THR A 3 2.46 -16.05 1.00
C THR A 3 3.01 -16.63 2.31
N LYS A 4 3.64 -17.81 2.24
CA LYS A 4 4.44 -18.41 3.30
C LYS A 4 5.92 -17.98 3.26
N ASN A 5 6.35 -17.23 2.25
CA ASN A 5 7.71 -16.73 2.14
C ASN A 5 8.00 -15.70 3.26
N PHE A 6 8.87 -16.06 4.20
CA PHE A 6 9.18 -15.24 5.36
C PHE A 6 9.80 -13.88 4.98
N LYS A 7 10.62 -13.82 3.93
CA LYS A 7 11.28 -12.57 3.52
C LYS A 7 10.25 -11.59 2.96
N VAL A 8 9.36 -12.05 2.07
CA VAL A 8 8.26 -11.23 1.53
C VAL A 8 7.39 -10.72 2.68
N ASN A 9 7.02 -11.60 3.62
CA ASN A 9 6.17 -11.21 4.76
C ASN A 9 6.84 -10.17 5.67
N SER A 10 8.14 -10.32 5.95
CA SER A 10 8.90 -9.36 6.76
C SER A 10 8.99 -7.99 6.07
N LEU A 11 9.31 -7.97 4.78
CA LEU A 11 9.38 -6.74 3.99
C LEU A 11 8.03 -6.03 3.90
N ALA A 12 6.94 -6.77 3.65
CA ALA A 12 5.59 -6.19 3.61
C ALA A 12 5.15 -5.63 4.97
N ASN A 13 5.53 -6.25 6.10
CA ASN A 13 5.30 -5.68 7.43
C ASN A 13 6.10 -4.39 7.65
N SER A 14 7.37 -4.39 7.26
CA SER A 14 8.24 -3.21 7.36
C SER A 14 7.67 -2.04 6.56
N TYR A 15 7.25 -2.32 5.32
CA TYR A 15 6.67 -1.31 4.45
C TYR A 15 5.32 -0.78 4.95
N ALA A 16 4.44 -1.66 5.45
CA ALA A 16 3.19 -1.21 6.06
C ALA A 16 3.41 -0.33 7.29
N THR A 17 4.41 -0.65 8.10
CA THR A 17 4.80 0.16 9.27
C THR A 17 5.30 1.54 8.83
N ALA A 18 6.18 1.57 7.83
CA ALA A 18 6.73 2.81 7.28
C ALA A 18 5.65 3.71 6.64
N ILE A 19 4.71 3.12 5.88
CA ILE A 19 3.55 3.84 5.33
C ILE A 19 2.71 4.42 6.46
N TYR A 20 2.34 3.61 7.46
CA TYR A 20 1.47 4.08 8.54
C TYR A 20 2.09 5.26 9.30
N HIS A 21 3.38 5.18 9.60
CA HIS A 21 4.12 6.29 10.21
C HIS A 21 4.14 7.53 9.30
N ASP A 22 4.40 7.38 8.01
CA ASP A 22 4.39 8.50 7.06
C ASP A 22 3.01 9.17 6.95
N VAL A 23 1.96 8.37 6.81
CA VAL A 23 0.56 8.83 6.70
C VAL A 23 0.16 9.64 7.94
N THR A 24 0.36 9.07 9.12
CA THR A 24 -0.03 9.72 10.39
C THR A 24 0.79 10.99 10.65
N THR A 25 2.08 10.99 10.30
CA THR A 25 2.95 12.17 10.43
C THR A 25 2.53 13.30 9.49
N ARG A 26 2.23 12.99 8.23
CA ARG A 26 1.93 14.02 7.21
C ARG A 26 0.52 14.55 7.29
N ASN A 27 -0.44 13.74 7.73
CA ASN A 27 -1.86 14.09 7.72
C ASN A 27 -2.38 14.48 9.11
N GLY A 28 -1.58 14.32 10.17
CA GLY A 28 -1.96 14.66 11.54
C GLY A 28 -3.03 13.74 12.14
N GLY A 29 -3.19 12.53 11.59
CA GLY A 29 -4.16 11.54 12.06
C GLY A 29 -4.17 10.26 11.24
N ASP A 30 -5.01 9.31 11.65
CA ASP A 30 -5.18 7.99 11.04
C ASP A 30 -6.03 8.02 9.77
N TRP A 31 -5.61 8.79 8.77
CA TRP A 31 -6.34 8.91 7.51
C TRP A 31 -5.42 9.29 6.35
N PHE A 32 -5.84 8.97 5.12
CA PHE A 32 -5.20 9.45 3.90
C PHE A 32 -6.23 9.89 2.86
N SER A 33 -5.84 10.82 1.98
CA SER A 33 -6.71 11.26 0.88
C SER A 33 -6.66 10.27 -0.28
N MET A 34 -7.81 10.01 -0.90
CA MET A 34 -7.93 9.20 -2.10
C MET A 34 -8.86 9.89 -3.10
N LYS A 35 -8.52 9.82 -4.39
CA LYS A 35 -9.42 10.27 -5.45
C LYS A 35 -10.29 9.11 -5.92
N VAL A 36 -11.60 9.32 -5.99
CA VAL A 36 -12.56 8.37 -6.57
C VAL A 36 -13.37 9.12 -7.62
N GLY A 37 -13.13 8.81 -8.90
CA GLY A 37 -13.63 9.61 -10.01
C GLY A 37 -13.21 11.06 -9.87
N ASN A 38 -14.19 11.97 -9.80
CA ASN A 38 -13.97 13.41 -9.68
C ASN A 38 -13.95 13.93 -8.23
N LYS A 39 -14.11 13.05 -7.23
CA LYS A 39 -14.17 13.45 -5.81
C LYS A 39 -12.89 13.03 -5.08
N ALA A 40 -12.43 13.89 -4.18
CA ALA A 40 -11.44 13.53 -3.17
C ALA A 40 -12.18 13.13 -1.89
N ILE A 41 -11.81 12.00 -1.31
CA ILE A 41 -12.35 11.50 -0.05
C ILE A 41 -11.23 11.26 0.96
N GLU A 42 -11.54 11.40 2.23
CA GLU A 42 -10.68 10.98 3.33
C GLU A 42 -10.98 9.51 3.66
N VAL A 43 -9.95 8.68 3.63
CA VAL A 43 -10.02 7.27 3.98
C VAL A 43 -9.42 7.11 5.37
N ALA A 44 -10.24 6.73 6.34
CA ALA A 44 -9.77 6.39 7.67
C ALA A 44 -8.94 5.10 7.63
N VAL A 45 -7.78 5.10 8.29
CA VAL A 45 -6.97 3.90 8.52
C VAL A 45 -7.50 3.18 9.75
N THR A 46 -8.27 2.13 9.53
CA THR A 46 -8.71 1.24 10.62
C THR A 46 -7.62 0.24 10.96
N ASP A 47 -7.44 -0.08 12.25
CA ASP A 47 -6.45 -1.06 12.76
C ASP A 47 -4.97 -0.71 12.50
N GLY A 48 -4.66 0.56 12.27
CA GLY A 48 -3.30 1.09 12.14
C GLY A 48 -2.45 0.32 11.12
N VAL A 49 -1.28 -0.14 11.54
CA VAL A 49 -0.34 -0.92 10.69
C VAL A 49 -1.00 -2.16 10.09
N LYS A 50 -1.93 -2.81 10.79
CA LYS A 50 -2.61 -4.02 10.25
C LYS A 50 -3.51 -3.67 9.07
N GLY A 51 -4.25 -2.56 9.14
CA GLY A 51 -5.06 -2.07 8.03
C GLY A 51 -4.20 -1.74 6.81
N ILE A 52 -3.10 -1.01 7.01
CA ILE A 52 -2.15 -0.74 5.92
C ILE A 52 -1.55 -2.03 5.35
N ARG A 53 -1.23 -3.01 6.20
CA ARG A 53 -0.71 -4.30 5.74
C ARG A 53 -1.70 -5.05 4.86
N MET A 54 -3.01 -4.96 5.15
CA MET A 54 -4.04 -5.51 4.27
C MET A 54 -4.03 -4.81 2.90
N LEU A 55 -3.89 -3.49 2.86
CA LEU A 55 -3.80 -2.75 1.59
C LEU A 55 -2.55 -3.15 0.78
N VAL A 56 -1.40 -3.32 1.45
CA VAL A 56 -0.17 -3.82 0.80
C VAL A 56 -0.37 -5.24 0.25
N ASP A 57 -1.00 -6.14 1.00
CA ASP A 57 -1.31 -7.49 0.51
C ASP A 57 -2.25 -7.43 -0.72
N SER A 58 -3.30 -6.59 -0.69
CA SER A 58 -4.34 -6.56 -1.72
C SER A 58 -4.00 -5.77 -2.99
N TYR A 59 -3.27 -4.66 -2.89
CA TYR A 59 -3.02 -3.75 -4.02
C TYR A 59 -1.59 -3.79 -4.53
N LEU A 60 -0.62 -4.25 -3.73
CA LEU A 60 0.75 -4.47 -4.22
C LEU A 60 1.02 -5.95 -4.50
N LEU A 61 0.92 -6.80 -3.46
CA LEU A 61 1.38 -8.19 -3.60
C LEU A 61 0.49 -9.04 -4.50
N GLU A 62 -0.84 -8.91 -4.40
CA GLU A 62 -1.77 -9.62 -5.27
C GLU A 62 -1.60 -9.18 -6.74
N ALA A 63 -1.40 -7.88 -7.00
CA ALA A 63 -1.14 -7.37 -8.35
C ALA A 63 0.17 -7.94 -8.94
N LEU A 64 1.24 -7.99 -8.15
CA LEU A 64 2.50 -8.62 -8.57
C LEU A 64 2.31 -10.11 -8.85
N LYS A 65 1.57 -10.82 -7.98
CA LYS A 65 1.29 -12.25 -8.10
C LYS A 65 0.51 -12.60 -9.36
N GLN A 66 -0.45 -11.78 -9.75
CA GLN A 66 -1.23 -11.96 -10.97
C GLN A 66 -0.42 -11.66 -12.23
N THR A 67 0.58 -10.78 -12.13
CA THR A 67 1.35 -10.28 -13.29
C THR A 67 2.60 -11.11 -13.57
N TYR A 68 3.30 -11.57 -12.53
CA TYR A 68 4.64 -12.15 -12.67
C TYR A 68 4.70 -13.60 -12.16
N PRO A 69 5.16 -14.57 -12.97
CA PRO A 69 5.37 -15.95 -12.50
C PRO A 69 6.31 -16.08 -11.29
N LEU A 70 7.31 -15.19 -11.19
CA LEU A 70 8.27 -15.11 -10.08
C LEU A 70 8.02 -13.90 -9.16
N TRP A 71 6.74 -13.58 -8.92
CA TRP A 71 6.33 -12.37 -8.21
C TRP A 71 6.98 -12.16 -6.83
N GLU A 72 7.30 -13.23 -6.09
CA GLU A 72 7.93 -13.09 -4.77
C GLU A 72 9.32 -12.46 -4.85
N ALA A 73 10.10 -12.84 -5.87
CA ALA A 73 11.41 -12.24 -6.12
C ALA A 73 11.26 -10.77 -6.56
N VAL A 74 10.26 -10.46 -7.38
CA VAL A 74 9.94 -9.09 -7.79
C VAL A 74 9.52 -8.24 -6.58
N ALA A 75 8.66 -8.78 -5.71
CA ALA A 75 8.19 -8.12 -4.49
C ALA A 75 9.35 -7.81 -3.54
N ILE A 76 10.29 -8.75 -3.37
CA ILE A 76 11.49 -8.52 -2.57
C ILE A 76 12.29 -7.33 -3.12
N SER A 77 12.66 -7.38 -4.41
CA SER A 77 13.49 -6.34 -5.04
C SER A 77 12.81 -4.95 -5.03
N LEU A 78 11.48 -4.92 -5.16
CA LEU A 78 10.69 -3.69 -5.12
C LEU A 78 10.62 -3.12 -3.69
N ILE A 79 10.24 -3.94 -2.70
CA ILE A 79 10.00 -3.45 -1.34
C ILE A 79 11.30 -3.09 -0.63
N GLU A 80 12.43 -3.74 -0.95
CA GLU A 80 13.76 -3.34 -0.45
C GLU A 80 14.12 -1.89 -0.81
N GLN A 81 13.57 -1.35 -1.91
CA GLN A 81 13.76 0.05 -2.31
C GLN A 81 12.75 1.01 -1.67
N CYS A 82 11.67 0.48 -1.09
CA CYS A 82 10.58 1.28 -0.52
C CYS A 82 10.85 1.74 0.91
N VAL A 83 11.75 1.06 1.64
CA VAL A 83 12.04 1.34 3.05
C VAL A 83 13.54 1.38 3.31
N ILE A 84 14.02 2.47 3.93
CA ILE A 84 15.40 2.61 4.40
C ILE A 84 15.36 3.02 5.87
N ASN A 85 16.06 2.26 6.73
CA ASN A 85 16.12 2.51 8.18
C ASN A 85 14.75 2.65 8.85
N GLY A 86 13.75 1.88 8.38
CA GLY A 86 12.38 1.92 8.90
C GLY A 86 11.52 3.08 8.38
N TYR A 87 12.07 3.97 7.56
CA TYR A 87 11.34 5.08 6.96
C TYR A 87 11.03 4.81 5.49
N ILE A 88 9.87 5.30 5.05
CA ILE A 88 9.48 5.19 3.65
C ILE A 88 10.38 6.07 2.78
N THR A 89 10.85 5.54 1.65
CA THR A 89 11.63 6.30 0.67
C THR A 89 10.72 7.13 -0.24
N GLY A 90 11.31 7.99 -1.07
CA GLY A 90 10.57 8.68 -2.14
C GLY A 90 9.88 7.68 -3.09
N TYR A 91 10.62 6.67 -3.54
CA TYR A 91 10.09 5.57 -4.35
C TYR A 91 8.99 4.78 -3.63
N GLY A 92 9.17 4.50 -2.33
CA GLY A 92 8.12 3.87 -1.52
C GLY A 92 6.83 4.71 -1.50
N ARG A 93 6.92 6.03 -1.39
CA ARG A 93 5.72 6.88 -1.47
C ARG A 93 5.05 6.85 -2.83
N GLU A 94 5.83 6.75 -3.92
CA GLU A 94 5.27 6.60 -5.27
C GLU A 94 4.51 5.29 -5.42
N VAL A 95 5.07 4.18 -4.93
CA VAL A 95 4.39 2.87 -4.90
C VAL A 95 3.12 2.94 -4.06
N TRP A 96 3.16 3.57 -2.88
CA TRP A 96 1.98 3.80 -2.05
C TRP A 96 0.91 4.63 -2.77
N GLN A 97 1.29 5.70 -3.46
CA GLN A 97 0.37 6.50 -4.24
C GLN A 97 -0.24 5.72 -5.40
N GLY A 98 0.52 4.83 -6.05
CA GLY A 98 0.02 3.89 -7.05
C GLY A 98 -1.10 3.01 -6.48
N MET A 99 -0.87 2.40 -5.31
CA MET A 99 -1.91 1.62 -4.61
C MET A 99 -3.17 2.46 -4.32
N ILE A 100 -3.02 3.71 -3.86
CA ILE A 100 -4.16 4.62 -3.63
C ILE A 100 -4.95 4.88 -4.92
N ASN A 101 -4.26 5.06 -6.04
CA ASN A 101 -4.92 5.30 -7.31
C ASN A 101 -5.71 4.06 -7.77
N ASP A 102 -5.14 2.86 -7.62
CA ASP A 102 -5.82 1.60 -7.97
C ASP A 102 -7.04 1.34 -7.08
N MET A 103 -6.95 1.65 -5.79
CA MET A 103 -8.10 1.67 -4.86
C MET A 103 -9.20 2.61 -5.35
N GLY A 104 -8.81 3.84 -5.70
CA GLY A 104 -9.72 4.87 -6.17
C GLY A 104 -10.45 4.48 -7.45
N ASN A 105 -9.72 3.94 -8.43
CA ASN A 105 -10.26 3.45 -9.69
C ASN A 105 -11.24 2.28 -9.47
N THR A 106 -10.87 1.32 -8.62
CA THR A 106 -11.71 0.17 -8.29
C THR A 106 -13.07 0.58 -7.71
N LEU A 107 -13.11 1.64 -6.90
CA LEU A 107 -14.36 2.17 -6.35
C LEU A 107 -15.18 2.95 -7.39
N ALA A 108 -14.50 3.75 -8.22
CA ALA A 108 -15.15 4.50 -9.29
C ALA A 108 -15.83 3.57 -10.31
N ASP A 109 -15.15 2.49 -10.70
CA ASP A 109 -15.66 1.45 -11.61
C ASP A 109 -16.88 0.72 -11.04
N LYS A 110 -17.02 0.70 -9.71
CA LYS A 110 -18.19 0.15 -8.99
C LYS A 110 -19.31 1.16 -8.78
N GLY A 111 -19.22 2.37 -9.37
CA GLY A 111 -20.23 3.40 -9.26
C GLY A 111 -20.19 4.20 -7.95
N ALA A 112 -19.16 4.04 -7.12
CA ALA A 112 -19.07 4.79 -5.88
C ALA A 112 -18.81 6.28 -6.18
N PHE A 113 -19.51 7.15 -5.45
CA PHE A 113 -19.31 8.60 -5.49
C PHE A 113 -19.53 9.28 -6.86
N GLN A 114 -20.20 8.60 -7.79
CA GLN A 114 -20.77 9.20 -9.01
C GLN A 114 -21.87 10.22 -8.67
#